data_AF-X1LKY2-F1
#
_entry.id   AF-X1LKY2-F1
#
_cell.length_a   1.000
_cell.length_b   1.000
_cell.length_c   1.000
_cell.angle_alpha   90.00
_cell.angle_beta   90.00
_cell.angle_gamma   90.00
#
_symmetry.space_group_name_H-M   'P 1'
#
loop_
_entity.id
_entity.type
_entity.pdbx_description
1 polymer ?
#
loop_
_entity_poly.entity_id
_entity_poly.type
_entity_poly.pdbx_seq_one_letter_code
_entity_poly.pdbx_strand_id
1 'polypeptide(L)'
;MREAGATAIQEAAFTLANGIAYVQAMIDKGMEVDSFAPRFSFFFAVYTNLLEEVAKFRAARRIWAKIMKERFGAQFQGFHHW
;
A
#
# COMPACT_ATOMS: atom_id res chain seq x y z
N MET A 1 11.25 7.76 -4.34
CA MET A 1 10.41 8.98 -4.16
C MET A 1 11.03 9.92 -3.13
N ARG A 2 11.33 9.45 -1.91
CA ARG A 2 12.01 10.26 -0.89
C ARG A 2 13.37 10.79 -1.33
N GLU A 3 14.19 9.91 -1.91
CA GLU A 3 15.51 10.28 -2.48
C GLU A 3 15.44 11.37 -3.57
N ALA A 4 14.26 11.59 -4.16
CA ALA A 4 14.03 12.63 -5.17
C ALA A 4 13.41 13.91 -4.59
N GLY A 5 13.32 14.04 -3.26
CA GLY A 5 12.82 15.24 -2.56
C GLY A 5 11.38 15.16 -2.05
N ALA A 6 10.72 14.00 -2.13
CA ALA A 6 9.33 13.87 -1.64
C ALA A 6 9.23 13.97 -0.10
N THR A 7 8.16 14.57 0.41
CA THR A 7 7.80 14.49 1.84
C THR A 7 7.33 13.08 2.22
N ALA A 8 7.28 12.75 3.52
CA ALA A 8 6.81 11.44 3.99
C ALA A 8 5.36 11.17 3.55
N ILE A 9 4.53 12.21 3.57
CA ILE A 9 3.14 12.16 3.10
C ILE A 9 3.08 11.92 1.59
N GLN A 10 3.89 12.63 0.80
CA GLN A 10 3.94 12.44 -0.66
C GLN A 10 4.38 11.03 -1.04
N GLU A 11 5.42 10.50 -0.39
CA GLU A 11 5.85 9.12 -0.61
C GLU A 11 4.72 8.13 -0.30
N ALA A 12 4.04 8.28 0.84
CA ALA A 12 2.92 7.42 1.20
C ALA A 12 1.78 7.50 0.18
N ALA A 13 1.38 8.72 -0.20
CA ALA A 13 0.28 8.95 -1.13
C ALA A 13 0.56 8.39 -2.52
N PHE A 14 1.74 8.68 -3.08
CA PHE A 14 2.11 8.21 -4.43
C PHE A 14 2.31 6.71 -4.47
N THR A 15 2.93 6.12 -3.44
CA THR A 15 3.10 4.66 -3.36
C THR A 15 1.74 3.95 -3.29
N LEU A 16 0.79 4.44 -2.49
CA LEU A 16 -0.55 3.86 -2.42
C LEU A 16 -1.35 4.08 -3.71
N ALA A 17 -1.22 5.25 -4.35
CA ALA A 17 -1.84 5.52 -5.65
C ALA A 17 -1.33 4.56 -6.74
N ASN A 18 -0.02 4.32 -6.79
CA ASN A 18 0.56 3.32 -7.69
C ASN A 18 0.06 1.91 -7.37
N GLY A 19 -0.05 1.56 -6.09
CA GLY A 19 -0.63 0.30 -5.64
C GLY A 19 -2.05 0.10 -6.16
N ILE A 20 -2.92 1.12 -6.01
CA ILE A 20 -4.28 1.12 -6.55
C ILE A 20 -4.27 0.89 -8.07
N ALA A 21 -3.42 1.62 -8.80
CA ALA A 21 -3.34 1.50 -10.25
C ALA A 21 -2.93 0.09 -10.70
N TYR A 22 -1.98 -0.54 -10.02
CA TYR A 22 -1.58 -1.92 -10.32
C TYR A 22 -2.67 -2.95 -10.00
N VAL A 23 -3.35 -2.81 -8.85
CA VAL A 23 -4.48 -3.68 -8.51
C VAL A 23 -5.57 -3.58 -9.56
N GLN A 24 -5.95 -2.35 -9.95
CA GLN A 24 -6.94 -2.13 -11.00
C GLN A 24 -6.50 -2.76 -12.33
N ALA A 25 -5.26 -2.56 -12.75
CA ALA A 25 -4.75 -3.12 -14.00
C ALA A 25 -4.72 -4.66 -14.01
N MET A 26 -4.56 -5.32 -12.87
CA MET A 26 -4.64 -6.79 -12.76
C MET A 26 -6.10 -7.28 -12.82
N ILE A 27 -7.02 -6.57 -12.15
CA ILE A 27 -8.46 -6.86 -12.22
C ILE A 27 -8.98 -6.67 -13.66
N ASP A 28 -8.56 -5.60 -14.34
CA ASP A 28 -8.94 -5.33 -15.73
C ASP A 28 -8.46 -6.42 -16.70
N LYS A 29 -7.44 -7.21 -16.31
CA LYS A 29 -6.96 -8.41 -17.02
C LYS A 29 -7.70 -9.69 -16.64
N GLY A 30 -8.75 -9.60 -15.80
CA GLY A 30 -9.55 -10.72 -15.34
C GLY A 30 -8.93 -11.52 -14.19
N MET A 31 -7.95 -10.96 -13.47
CA MET A 31 -7.39 -11.63 -12.30
C MET A 31 -8.24 -11.37 -11.05
N GLU A 32 -8.56 -12.43 -10.32
CA GLU A 32 -9.20 -12.32 -9.01
C GLU A 32 -8.27 -11.65 -8.00
N VAL A 33 -8.76 -10.65 -7.25
CA VAL A 33 -7.93 -9.83 -6.34
C VAL A 33 -7.15 -10.68 -5.33
N ASP A 34 -7.81 -11.68 -4.75
CA ASP A 34 -7.23 -12.52 -3.70
C ASP A 34 -6.18 -13.52 -4.26
N SER A 35 -6.14 -13.72 -5.58
CA SER A 35 -5.13 -14.56 -6.23
C SER A 35 -3.73 -13.95 -6.23
N PHE A 36 -3.63 -12.62 -6.13
CA PHE A 36 -2.35 -11.90 -6.20
C PHE A 36 -2.11 -10.97 -5.01
N ALA A 37 -3.15 -10.45 -4.35
CA ALA A 37 -3.01 -9.51 -3.24
C ALA A 37 -2.07 -9.99 -2.10
N PRO A 38 -2.04 -11.29 -1.71
CA PRO A 38 -1.11 -11.78 -0.68
C PRO A 38 0.38 -11.64 -1.04
N ARG A 39 0.70 -11.50 -2.33
CA ARG A 39 2.08 -11.35 -2.82
C ARG A 39 2.47 -9.88 -3.03
N PHE A 40 1.52 -8.96 -2.84
CA PHE A 40 1.75 -7.54 -3.02
C PHE A 40 2.56 -6.98 -1.84
N SER A 41 3.69 -6.34 -2.13
CA SER A 41 4.56 -5.72 -1.13
C SER A 41 4.82 -4.26 -1.46
N PHE A 42 5.16 -3.50 -0.44
CA PHE A 42 5.53 -2.09 -0.58
C PHE A 42 6.96 -1.87 -0.13
N PHE A 43 7.63 -0.91 -0.77
CA PHE A 43 8.94 -0.44 -0.39
C PHE A 43 8.88 1.05 -0.08
N PHE A 44 9.32 1.43 1.10
CA PHE A 44 9.34 2.80 1.60
C PHE A 44 10.73 3.13 2.12
N ALA A 45 11.18 4.36 1.95
CA ALA A 45 12.37 4.84 2.62
C ALA A 45 12.08 5.16 4.10
N VAL A 46 13.13 5.23 4.92
CA VAL A 46 13.07 5.60 6.33
C VAL A 46 14.13 6.66 6.60
N TYR A 47 13.69 7.79 7.15
CA TYR A 47 14.54 8.94 7.47
C TYR A 47 14.58 9.17 8.98
N THR A 48 15.37 10.15 9.43
CA THR A 48 15.65 10.41 10.86
C THR A 48 14.47 10.95 11.66
N ASN A 49 13.38 11.38 11.01
CA ASN A 49 12.15 11.81 11.68
C ASN A 49 11.37 10.61 12.24
N LEU A 50 11.89 10.00 13.31
CA LEU A 50 11.42 8.72 13.86
C LEU A 50 9.90 8.63 14.03
N LEU A 51 9.28 9.61 14.71
CA LEU A 51 7.85 9.57 14.99
C LEU A 51 6.99 9.71 13.73
N GLU A 52 7.42 10.55 12.79
CA GLU A 52 6.77 10.72 11.49
C GLU A 52 6.83 9.42 10.68
N GLU A 53 7.99 8.76 10.64
CA GLU A 53 8.16 7.51 9.90
C GLU A 53 7.32 6.37 10.53
N VAL A 54 7.31 6.25 11.86
CA VAL A 54 6.42 5.30 12.55
C VAL A 54 4.95 5.58 12.23
N ALA A 55 4.53 6.85 12.30
CA ALA A 55 3.16 7.25 11.97
C ALA A 55 2.81 6.93 10.50
N LYS A 56 3.72 7.21 9.56
CA LYS A 56 3.58 6.92 8.13
C LYS A 56 3.28 5.44 7.91
N PHE A 57 4.07 4.54 8.48
CA PHE A 57 3.87 3.09 8.31
C PHE A 57 2.54 2.61 8.87
N ARG A 58 2.16 3.09 10.05
CA ARG A 58 0.87 2.73 10.67
C ARG A 58 -0.31 3.24 9.85
N ALA A 59 -0.24 4.48 9.38
CA ALA A 59 -1.26 5.09 8.54
C ALA A 59 -1.36 4.35 7.20
N ALA A 60 -0.23 4.10 6.53
CA ALA A 60 -0.18 3.41 5.24
C ALA A 60 -0.83 2.02 5.30
N ARG A 61 -0.51 1.21 6.32
CA ARG A 61 -1.14 -0.12 6.51
C ARG A 61 -2.65 -0.03 6.66
N ARG A 62 -3.13 0.88 7.51
CA ARG A 62 -4.58 1.06 7.75
C ARG A 62 -5.31 1.54 6.50
N ILE A 63 -4.73 2.52 5.80
CA ILE A 63 -5.30 3.06 4.56
C ILE A 63 -5.33 1.98 3.48
N TRP A 64 -4.24 1.23 3.30
CA TRP A 64 -4.18 0.15 2.32
C TRP A 64 -5.20 -0.96 2.59
N ALA A 65 -5.30 -1.43 3.84
CA ALA A 65 -6.28 -2.43 4.23
C ALA A 65 -7.72 -1.95 3.94
N LYS A 66 -8.01 -0.68 4.23
CA LYS A 66 -9.31 -0.06 3.93
C LYS A 66 -9.57 -0.02 2.41
N ILE A 67 -8.60 0.43 1.62
CA ILE A 67 -8.71 0.48 0.15
C ILE A 67 -8.99 -0.91 -0.43
N MET A 68 -8.19 -1.92 -0.07
CA MET A 68 -8.34 -3.26 -0.61
C MET A 68 -9.70 -3.89 -0.24
N LYS A 69 -10.17 -3.65 0.98
CA LYS A 69 -11.49 -4.13 1.42
C LYS A 69 -12.64 -3.38 0.73
N GLU A 70 -12.64 -2.04 0.79
CA GLU A 70 -13.78 -1.23 0.38
C GLU A 70 -13.85 -0.99 -1.13
N ARG A 71 -12.70 -0.81 -1.78
CA ARG A 71 -12.64 -0.53 -3.22
C ARG A 71 -12.55 -1.79 -4.07
N PHE A 72 -11.80 -2.79 -3.61
CA PHE A 72 -11.50 -3.99 -4.40
C PHE A 72 -12.14 -5.27 -3.87
N GLY A 73 -12.88 -5.20 -2.74
CA GLY A 73 -13.62 -6.34 -2.21
C GLY A 73 -12.74 -7.50 -1.71
N ALA A 74 -11.44 -7.27 -1.47
CA ALA A 74 -10.51 -8.31 -1.07
C ALA A 74 -10.92 -8.97 0.25
N GLN A 75 -10.96 -10.31 0.26
CA GLN A 75 -11.37 -11.09 1.42
C GLN A 75 -10.14 -11.56 2.19
N PHE A 76 -9.69 -10.73 3.12
CA PHE A 76 -8.55 -11.04 3.97
C PHE A 76 -8.88 -12.13 5.01
N GLN A 77 -8.48 -13.37 4.76
CA GLN A 77 -8.25 -14.33 5.85
C GLN A 77 -6.85 -14.09 6.42
N GLY A 78 -6.75 -13.34 7.52
CA GLY A 78 -5.56 -13.25 8.37
C GLY A 78 -4.28 -12.77 7.67
N PHE A 79 -3.89 -11.52 7.92
CA PHE A 79 -2.53 -11.06 7.66
C PHE A 79 -1.52 -11.90 8.45
N HIS A 80 -0.96 -12.95 7.85
CA HIS A 80 -0.02 -13.84 8.53
C HIS A 80 1.44 -13.39 8.46
N HIS A 81 1.78 -12.34 7.70
CA HIS A 81 3.16 -11.90 7.52
C HIS A 81 3.31 -10.38 7.31
N TRP A 82 2.97 -9.54 8.29
CA TRP A 82 3.49 -8.16 8.46
C TRP A 82 3.38 -7.67 9.90
#